data_AF-A0A0C9ZZI2-F1
#
_entry.id   AF-A0A0C9ZZI2-F1
#
_cell.length_a   1.000
_cell.length_b   1.000
_cell.length_c   1.000
_cell.angle_alpha   90.00
_cell.angle_beta   90.00
_cell.angle_gamma   90.00
#
_symmetry.space_group_name_H-M   'P 1'
#
loop_
_entity.id
_entity.type
_entity.pdbx_description
1 polymer ?
#
loop_
_entity_poly.entity_id
_entity_poly.type
_entity_poly.pdbx_seq_one_letter_code
_entity_poly.pdbx_strand_id
1 'polypeptide(L)'
;YANSTASGGRRAHVFNCHTDLYLEEAERHGWLIQIKSMIDLFDEGWTLRSIRKRLKKDPTCTIDSLGSPSDRDITPLRQGPPQDELPDFTLDEMHRQIVKFIVVDDQAINLIECPEFRRLIRLLRPELNDADICHRTKLRELILNAF
;
A
#
# COMPACT_ATOMS: atom_id res chain seq x y z
N TYR A 1 25.25 8.58 -17.28
CA TYR A 1 24.22 9.18 -16.42
C TYR A 1 22.95 9.36 -17.24
N ALA A 2 21.95 8.50 -17.05
CA ALA A 2 20.67 8.60 -17.75
C ALA A 2 19.68 9.36 -16.87
N ASN A 3 19.44 10.62 -17.20
CA ASN A 3 18.37 11.44 -16.63
C ASN A 3 17.08 11.12 -17.37
N SER A 4 16.19 10.33 -16.76
CA SER A 4 14.73 10.40 -16.88
C SER A 4 14.12 9.02 -16.61
N THR A 5 13.86 8.73 -15.35
CA THR A 5 12.80 7.80 -14.93
C THR A 5 11.63 8.65 -14.46
N ALA A 6 10.98 9.36 -15.38
CA ALA A 6 9.72 10.04 -15.10
C ALA A 6 8.60 9.01 -14.85
N SER A 7 8.58 8.44 -13.64
CA SER A 7 7.57 7.49 -13.17
C SER A 7 6.23 8.16 -12.86
N GLY A 8 6.19 9.49 -12.79
CA GLY A 8 4.99 10.27 -12.48
C GLY A 8 3.83 10.01 -13.45
N GLY A 9 4.10 9.92 -14.76
CA GLY A 9 3.06 9.66 -15.75
C GLY A 9 2.46 8.24 -15.66
N ARG A 10 3.27 7.25 -15.29
CA ARG A 10 2.80 5.86 -15.12
C ARG A 10 2.02 5.69 -13.82
N ARG A 11 2.47 6.32 -12.72
CA ARG A 11 1.72 6.35 -11.46
C ARG A 11 0.37 7.01 -11.63
N ALA A 12 0.31 8.16 -12.31
CA ALA A 12 -0.95 8.84 -12.61
C ALA A 12 -1.88 7.97 -13.49
N HIS A 13 -1.35 7.25 -14.49
CA HIS A 13 -2.16 6.36 -15.32
C HIS A 13 -2.73 5.18 -14.54
N VAL A 14 -1.91 4.49 -13.74
CA VAL A 14 -2.38 3.36 -12.91
C VAL A 14 -3.43 3.84 -11.90
N PHE A 15 -3.19 4.99 -11.27
CA PHE A 15 -4.14 5.59 -10.33
C PHE A 15 -5.40 6.19 -10.99
N ASN A 16 -5.39 6.52 -12.28
CA ASN A 16 -6.58 7.01 -12.95
C ASN A 16 -7.37 5.89 -13.63
N CYS A 17 -6.71 4.84 -14.10
CA CYS A 17 -7.32 3.80 -14.93
C CYS A 17 -7.53 2.46 -14.20
N HIS A 18 -6.90 2.23 -13.05
CA HIS A 18 -6.96 0.95 -12.33
C HIS A 18 -7.29 1.10 -10.84
N THR A 19 -7.78 2.27 -10.42
CA THR A 19 -8.11 2.50 -9.01
C THR A 19 -9.31 1.71 -8.55
N ASP A 20 -10.24 1.35 -9.43
CA ASP A 20 -11.35 0.48 -9.09
C ASP A 20 -10.89 -0.92 -8.64
N LEU A 21 -9.86 -1.49 -9.29
CA LEU A 21 -9.24 -2.76 -8.92
C LEU A 21 -8.50 -2.65 -7.58
N TYR A 22 -7.73 -1.57 -7.39
CA TYR A 22 -7.04 -1.31 -6.13
C TYR A 22 -8.01 -1.19 -4.95
N LEU A 23 -9.13 -0.47 -5.13
CA LEU A 23 -10.14 -0.30 -4.09
C LEU A 23 -10.89 -1.60 -3.79
N GLU A 24 -11.13 -2.44 -4.80
CA GLU A 24 -11.73 -3.76 -4.62
C GLU A 24 -10.84 -4.68 -3.77
N GLU A 25 -9.55 -4.73 -4.06
CA GLU A 25 -8.62 -5.55 -3.28
C GLU A 25 -8.39 -4.97 -1.88
N ALA A 26 -8.31 -3.64 -1.73
CA ALA A 26 -8.22 -3.01 -0.41
C ALA A 26 -9.44 -3.30 0.47
N GLU A 27 -10.65 -3.30 -0.10
CA GLU A 27 -11.88 -3.67 0.61
C GLU A 27 -11.90 -5.15 0.99
N ARG A 28 -11.51 -6.02 0.07
CA ARG A 28 -11.47 -7.48 0.26
C ARG A 28 -10.50 -7.88 1.37
N HIS A 29 -9.36 -7.21 1.46
CA HIS A 29 -8.30 -7.55 2.40
C HIS A 29 -8.24 -6.63 3.64
N GLY A 30 -9.12 -5.62 3.72
CA GLY A 30 -9.12 -4.66 4.83
C GLY A 30 -7.86 -3.81 4.91
N TRP A 31 -7.24 -3.52 3.77
CA TRP A 31 -6.02 -2.71 3.71
C TRP A 31 -6.32 -1.23 3.95
N LEU A 32 -5.46 -0.58 4.72
CA LEU A 32 -5.53 0.86 4.96
C LEU A 32 -5.06 1.60 3.71
N ILE A 33 -5.92 2.46 3.17
CA ILE A 33 -5.59 3.27 2.00
C ILE A 33 -4.85 4.51 2.48
N GLN A 34 -3.56 4.61 2.14
CA GLN A 34 -2.70 5.73 2.53
C GLN A 34 -2.58 6.83 1.47
N ILE A 35 -3.37 6.74 0.40
CA ILE A 35 -3.29 7.68 -0.71
C ILE A 35 -3.92 9.01 -0.27
N LYS A 36 -3.13 10.08 -0.29
CA LYS A 36 -3.54 11.40 0.22
C LYS A 36 -4.89 11.87 -0.33
N SER A 37 -5.10 11.80 -1.65
CA SER A 37 -6.37 12.17 -2.28
C SER A 37 -7.57 11.32 -1.78
N MET A 38 -7.34 10.07 -1.39
CA MET A 38 -8.37 9.20 -0.81
C MET A 38 -8.61 9.51 0.67
N ILE A 39 -7.55 9.83 1.43
CA ILE A 39 -7.66 10.29 2.81
C ILE A 39 -8.49 11.58 2.87
N ASP A 40 -8.18 12.55 2.02
CA ASP A 40 -8.91 13.81 1.92
C ASP A 40 -10.40 13.55 1.59
N LEU A 41 -10.70 12.62 0.69
CA LEU A 41 -12.09 12.21 0.38
C LEU A 41 -12.79 11.51 1.56
N PHE A 42 -12.08 10.67 2.31
CA PHE A 42 -12.63 10.03 3.52
C PHE A 42 -12.94 11.06 4.61
N ASP A 43 -12.08 12.06 4.79
CA ASP A 43 -12.31 13.19 5.69
C ASP A 43 -13.53 14.03 5.23
N GLU A 44 -13.76 14.12 3.91
CA GLU A 44 -14.97 14.70 3.32
C GLU A 44 -16.23 13.82 3.43
N GLY A 45 -16.12 12.62 4.02
CA GLY A 45 -17.24 11.72 4.28
C GLY A 45 -17.59 10.79 3.11
N TRP A 46 -16.72 10.67 2.10
CA TRP A 46 -16.86 9.64 1.09
C TRP A 46 -16.65 8.26 1.71
N THR A 47 -17.42 7.27 1.25
CA THR A 47 -17.15 5.87 1.57
C THR A 47 -16.50 5.19 0.37
N LEU A 48 -15.67 4.18 0.62
CA LEU A 48 -15.03 3.40 -0.44
C LEU A 48 -16.06 2.84 -1.44
N ARG A 49 -17.22 2.41 -0.94
CA ARG A 49 -18.35 1.94 -1.74
C ARG A 49 -18.92 3.03 -2.64
N SER A 50 -19.10 4.25 -2.11
CA SER A 50 -19.60 5.40 -2.88
C SER A 50 -18.61 5.87 -3.94
N ILE A 51 -17.31 5.88 -3.63
CA ILE A 51 -16.23 6.16 -4.58
C ILE A 51 -16.26 5.13 -5.72
N ARG A 52 -16.25 3.84 -5.38
CA ARG A 52 -16.29 2.73 -6.34
C ARG A 52 -17.53 2.77 -7.24
N LYS A 53 -18.72 3.03 -6.66
CA LYS A 53 -19.97 3.16 -7.42
C LYS A 53 -19.89 4.29 -8.44
N ARG A 54 -19.21 5.39 -8.12
CA ARG A 54 -19.10 6.56 -9.00
C ARG A 54 -18.06 6.35 -10.11
N LEU A 55 -16.90 5.79 -9.77
CA LEU A 55 -15.88 5.39 -10.75
C LEU A 55 -16.40 4.35 -11.75
N LYS A 56 -17.21 3.38 -11.29
CA LYS A 56 -17.86 2.40 -12.20
C LYS A 56 -18.94 3.01 -13.08
N LYS A 57 -19.59 4.09 -12.63
CA LYS A 57 -20.68 4.74 -13.36
C LYS A 57 -20.15 5.65 -14.47
N ASP A 58 -18.99 6.27 -14.25
CA ASP A 58 -18.36 7.17 -15.22
C ASP A 58 -16.87 6.83 -15.37
N PRO A 59 -16.47 6.16 -16.46
CA PRO A 59 -15.07 5.77 -16.70
C PRO A 59 -14.14 6.96 -17.02
N THR A 60 -14.68 8.18 -17.16
CA THR A 60 -13.89 9.41 -17.30
C THR A 60 -13.73 10.16 -15.98
N CYS A 61 -14.45 9.75 -14.94
CA CYS A 61 -14.38 10.34 -13.61
C CYS A 61 -13.12 9.85 -12.90
N THR A 62 -12.21 10.77 -12.59
CA THR A 62 -11.05 10.51 -11.72
C THR A 62 -11.38 10.86 -10.27
N ILE A 63 -10.55 10.41 -9.34
CA ILE A 63 -10.67 10.72 -7.90
C ILE A 63 -10.70 12.22 -7.66
N ASP A 64 -9.87 12.99 -8.39
CA ASP A 64 -9.81 14.45 -8.29
C ASP A 64 -11.05 15.16 -8.86
N SER A 65 -11.92 14.42 -9.56
CA SER A 65 -13.18 14.91 -10.15
C SER A 65 -14.42 14.61 -9.29
N LEU A 66 -14.25 13.92 -8.16
CA LEU A 66 -15.34 13.61 -7.25
C LEU A 66 -15.71 14.90 -6.50
N GLY A 67 -16.91 15.43 -6.78
CA GLY A 67 -17.45 16.59 -6.05
C GLY A 67 -17.84 16.26 -4.61
N SER A 68 -18.75 17.01 -3.99
CA SER A 68 -19.24 16.66 -2.65
C SER A 68 -20.17 15.44 -2.67
N PRO A 69 -20.15 14.57 -1.64
CA PRO A 69 -20.94 13.35 -1.62
C PRO A 69 -22.43 13.68 -1.45
N SER A 70 -23.20 13.47 -2.51
CA SER A 70 -24.67 13.49 -2.48
C SER A 70 -25.21 12.09 -2.20
N ASP A 71 -24.90 11.54 -1.02
CA ASP A 71 -25.76 10.58 -0.31
C ASP A 71 -25.07 10.18 0.99
N ARG A 72 -25.64 10.58 2.12
CA ARG A 72 -25.15 10.22 3.45
C ARG A 72 -25.60 8.81 3.78
N ASP A 73 -24.86 7.81 3.29
CA ASP A 73 -25.01 6.44 3.73
C ASP A 73 -24.16 6.25 5.01
N ILE A 74 -24.76 6.59 6.16
CA ILE A 74 -24.14 6.44 7.48
C ILE A 74 -24.08 4.95 7.79
N THR A 75 -23.00 4.30 7.39
CA THR A 75 -22.58 3.02 7.96
C THR A 75 -21.51 3.33 9.00
N PRO A 76 -21.56 2.78 10.23
CA PRO A 76 -20.55 3.07 11.24
C PRO A 76 -19.16 2.70 10.69
N LEU A 77 -18.17 3.57 10.88
CA LEU A 77 -16.76 3.27 10.66
C LEU A 77 -16.49 1.87 11.21
N ARG A 78 -16.29 0.91 10.30
CA ARG A 78 -15.77 -0.39 10.68
C ARG A 78 -14.38 -0.09 11.23
N GLN A 79 -14.29 -0.14 12.55
CA GLN A 79 -13.03 -0.10 13.28
C GLN A 79 -12.04 -0.95 12.49
N GLY A 80 -10.92 -0.34 12.10
CA GLY A 80 -9.82 -1.07 11.48
C GLY A 80 -9.46 -2.28 12.35
N PRO A 81 -8.72 -3.25 11.80
CA PRO A 81 -8.15 -4.30 12.63
C PRO A 81 -7.49 -3.64 13.87
N PRO A 82 -7.66 -4.21 15.08
CA PRO A 82 -7.24 -3.59 16.33
C PRO A 82 -5.83 -3.05 16.22
N GLN A 83 -5.59 -1.85 16.75
CA GLN A 83 -4.26 -1.24 16.79
C GLN A 83 -3.22 -2.22 17.37
N ASP A 84 -2.22 -2.52 16.54
CA ASP A 84 -0.79 -2.48 16.87
C ASP A 84 -0.30 -3.19 18.14
N GLU A 85 -0.69 -4.44 18.37
CA GLU A 85 0.23 -5.36 19.04
C GLU A 85 1.29 -5.77 18.01
N LEU A 86 2.42 -5.06 18.01
CA LEU A 86 3.60 -5.48 17.28
C LEU A 86 3.96 -6.89 17.76
N PRO A 87 4.00 -7.89 16.87
CA PRO A 87 4.38 -9.23 17.26
C PRO A 87 5.80 -9.24 17.81
N ASP A 88 6.09 -10.19 18.69
CA ASP A 88 7.45 -10.39 19.18
C ASP A 88 8.41 -10.58 18.00
N PHE A 89 9.59 -9.95 18.12
CA PHE A 89 10.56 -9.99 17.05
C PHE A 89 11.06 -11.41 16.81
N THR A 90 10.84 -11.91 15.60
CA THR A 90 11.50 -13.08 15.04
C THR A 90 11.98 -12.76 13.62
N LEU A 91 12.97 -13.49 13.11
CA LEU A 91 13.45 -13.29 11.74
C LEU A 91 12.35 -13.54 10.71
N ASP A 92 11.55 -14.58 10.91
CA ASP A 92 10.43 -14.92 10.04
C ASP A 92 9.37 -13.81 10.04
N GLU A 93 9.07 -13.24 11.21
CA GLU A 93 8.12 -12.15 11.32
C GLU A 93 8.66 -10.85 10.70
N MET A 94 9.95 -10.54 10.90
CA MET A 94 10.59 -9.44 10.18
C MET A 94 10.48 -9.61 8.67
N HIS A 95 10.74 -10.81 8.14
CA HIS A 95 10.59 -11.10 6.71
C HIS A 95 9.15 -10.95 6.24
N ARG A 96 8.16 -11.41 7.02
CA ARG A 96 6.73 -11.22 6.74
C ARG A 96 6.35 -9.74 6.68
N GLN A 97 6.81 -8.94 7.63
CA GLN A 97 6.54 -7.51 7.66
C GLN A 97 7.19 -6.78 6.48
N ILE A 98 8.42 -7.17 6.09
CA ILE A 98 9.06 -6.64 4.87
C ILE A 98 8.27 -7.02 3.61
N VAL A 99 7.83 -8.27 3.48
CA VAL A 99 6.98 -8.71 2.35
C VAL A 99 5.70 -7.87 2.31
N LYS A 100 5.03 -7.69 3.45
CA LYS A 100 3.81 -6.89 3.55
C LYS A 100 4.06 -5.44 3.14
N PHE A 101 5.12 -4.81 3.64
CA PHE A 101 5.52 -3.45 3.26
C PHE A 101 5.77 -3.33 1.75
N ILE A 102 6.46 -4.31 1.14
CA ILE A 102 6.74 -4.29 -0.29
C ILE A 102 5.46 -4.46 -1.13
N VAL A 103 4.59 -5.41 -0.74
CA VAL A 103 3.40 -5.76 -1.54
C VAL A 103 2.25 -4.77 -1.34
N VAL A 104 1.95 -4.38 -0.10
CA VAL A 104 0.83 -3.48 0.21
C VAL A 104 1.08 -2.09 -0.36
N ASP A 105 2.32 -1.61 -0.28
CA ASP A 105 2.69 -0.25 -0.71
C ASP A 105 3.34 -0.20 -2.11
N ASP A 106 3.28 -1.30 -2.88
CA ASP A 106 3.89 -1.45 -4.22
C ASP A 106 5.33 -0.88 -4.30
N GLN A 107 6.12 -1.18 -3.28
CA GLN A 107 7.50 -0.71 -3.21
C GLN A 107 8.37 -1.51 -4.16
N ALA A 108 9.43 -0.87 -4.65
CA ALA A 108 10.39 -1.56 -5.48
C ALA A 108 11.07 -2.69 -4.69
N ILE A 109 10.97 -3.94 -5.16
CA ILE A 109 11.64 -5.10 -4.52
C ILE A 109 13.15 -4.85 -4.34
N ASN A 110 13.78 -4.09 -5.25
CA ASN A 110 15.20 -3.72 -5.15
C ASN A 110 15.55 -2.88 -3.92
N LEU A 111 14.57 -2.29 -3.23
CA LEU A 111 14.78 -1.53 -2.00
C LEU A 111 15.43 -2.39 -0.90
N ILE A 112 15.20 -3.70 -0.89
CA ILE A 112 15.85 -4.61 0.06
C ILE A 112 17.36 -4.78 -0.16
N GLU A 113 17.85 -4.45 -1.36
CA GLU A 113 19.29 -4.45 -1.68
C GLU A 113 19.95 -3.08 -1.45
N CYS A 114 19.17 -2.04 -1.13
CA CYS A 114 19.70 -0.71 -0.84
C CYS A 114 20.52 -0.73 0.46
N PRO A 115 21.83 -0.41 0.42
CA PRO A 115 22.69 -0.45 1.61
C PRO A 115 22.18 0.46 2.73
N GLU A 116 21.62 1.61 2.39
CA GLU A 116 21.07 2.58 3.35
C GLU A 116 19.83 2.01 4.06
N PHE A 117 18.97 1.31 3.33
CA PHE A 117 17.81 0.63 3.91
C PHE A 117 18.22 -0.53 4.82
N ARG A 118 19.18 -1.36 4.39
CA ARG A 118 19.71 -2.45 5.23
C ARG A 118 20.40 -1.90 6.48
N ARG A 119 21.11 -0.77 6.35
CA ARG A 119 21.70 -0.06 7.48
C ARG A 119 20.64 0.47 8.45
N LEU A 120 19.50 0.94 7.95
CA LEU A 120 18.37 1.36 8.79
C LEU A 120 17.82 0.17 9.60
N ILE A 121 17.62 -0.99 8.98
CA ILE A 121 17.19 -2.21 9.68
C ILE A 121 18.19 -2.58 10.79
N ARG A 122 19.49 -2.58 10.47
CA ARG A 122 20.55 -2.87 11.45
C ARG A 122 20.68 -1.80 12.54
N LEU A 123 20.32 -0.54 12.28
CA LEU A 123 20.29 0.49 13.31
C LEU A 123 19.20 0.20 14.36
N LEU A 124 18.06 -0.34 13.93
CA LEU A 124 16.95 -0.71 14.80
C LEU A 124 17.19 -2.03 15.55
N ARG A 125 17.98 -2.93 14.95
CA ARG A 125 18.40 -4.23 15.51
C ARG A 125 19.88 -4.50 15.21
N PRO A 126 20.80 -3.97 16.02
CA PRO A 126 22.25 -4.08 15.82
C PRO A 126 22.79 -5.50 15.84
N GLU A 127 22.04 -6.44 16.42
CA GLU A 127 22.38 -7.86 16.54
C GLU A 127 22.24 -8.60 15.20
N LEU A 128 21.52 -8.01 14.23
CA LEU A 128 21.34 -8.58 12.91
C LEU A 128 22.57 -8.39 12.03
N ASN A 129 22.91 -9.47 11.33
CA ASN A 129 23.87 -9.47 10.25
C ASN A 129 23.17 -9.28 8.90
N ASP A 130 23.95 -8.98 7.87
CA ASP A 130 23.38 -8.74 6.54
C ASP A 130 22.66 -9.96 5.97
N ALA A 131 23.12 -11.16 6.31
CA ALA A 131 22.52 -12.43 5.89
C ALA A 131 21.16 -12.71 6.55
N ASP A 132 20.87 -12.08 7.70
CA ASP A 132 19.59 -12.22 8.39
C ASP A 132 18.49 -11.40 7.71
N ILE A 133 18.88 -10.40 6.91
CA ILE A 133 17.97 -9.60 6.09
C ILE A 133 17.77 -10.33 4.75
N CYS A 134 16.53 -10.68 4.43
CA CYS A 134 16.24 -11.39 3.18
C CYS A 134 16.72 -10.59 1.96
N HIS A 135 17.43 -11.24 1.03
CA HIS A 135 17.77 -10.63 -0.27
C HIS A 135 16.64 -10.77 -1.26
N ARG A 136 16.73 -10.08 -2.40
CA ARG A 136 15.74 -10.06 -3.48
C ARG A 136 15.25 -11.44 -3.90
N THR A 137 16.18 -12.41 -4.02
CA THR A 137 15.82 -13.79 -4.41
C THR A 137 14.89 -14.42 -3.37
N LYS A 138 15.26 -14.32 -2.09
CA LYS A 138 14.47 -14.86 -0.99
C LYS A 138 13.15 -14.11 -0.81
N LEU A 139 13.17 -12.79 -0.94
CA LEU A 139 11.98 -11.94 -0.89
C LEU A 139 10.98 -12.31 -1.98
N ARG A 140 11.46 -12.58 -3.21
CA ARG A 140 10.60 -13.05 -4.31
C ARG A 140 9.95 -14.39 -3.99
N GLU A 141 10.70 -15.34 -3.44
CA GLU A 141 10.13 -16.64 -3.00
C GLU A 141 9.06 -16.43 -1.93
N LEU A 142 9.31 -15.56 -0.95
CA LEU A 142 8.36 -15.29 0.12
C LEU A 142 7.08 -14.62 -0.39
N ILE A 143 7.19 -13.70 -1.35
CA ILE A 143 6.03 -13.11 -2.03
C ILE A 143 5.24 -14.20 -2.76
N LEU A 144 5.90 -15.07 -3.53
CA LEU A 144 5.23 -16.16 -4.26
C LEU A 144 4.61 -17.23 -3.35
N ASN A 145 5.08 -17.38 -2.11
CA ASN A 145 4.49 -18.31 -1.15
C ASN A 145 3.36 -17.68 -0.33
N ALA A 146 3.24 -16.35 -0.34
CA ALA A 146 2.21 -15.61 0.39
C ALA A 146 0.91 -15.44 -0.40
N PHE A 147 0.93 -15.68 -1.72
CA PHE A 147 -0.19 -15.55 -2.66
C PHE A 147 -0.26 -16.76 -3.59
#